data_AF-A0A5C5X5Z9-F1
#
_entry.id   AF-A0A5C5X5Z9-F1
#
_cell.length_a   1.000
_cell.length_b   1.000
_cell.length_c   1.000
_cell.angle_alpha   90.00
_cell.angle_beta   90.00
_cell.angle_gamma   90.00
#
_symmetry.space_group_name_H-M   'P 1'
#
loop_
_entity.id
_entity.type
_entity.pdbx_description
1 polymer ?
#
loop_
_entity_poly.entity_id
_entity_poly.type
_entity_poly.pdbx_seq_one_letter_code
_entity_poly.pdbx_strand_id
1 'polypeptide(L)'
;MLQTRELLMIVLIKLILPAILASTGFLTSMPILADDGVVAVDPPEPFIVHAESAAVMHGSERVNTVALGTLFDATLQRGPWRYSKAINGWVHTRDLVPLEGAVAEFTSRIEEKPTAESYHLRGIAYMAGEDWGRAVNDLEEAYDLGESSASLHLNLGHSLIGLGLQEKALAEFSSVLKSYPDEVVALLARGNLFLDLENFSAAIRDFEKVISLQENNAEAYNGKGVALSLQNQYDEAVTAFNGAITADPHFLEAILNRAYALKSVQQFDLAQKDYELALTVDQESPAAQNDFAWMLATCPDSEFRKPKRAIELALSANRSTEYRDPGFIDTLAAAYAADGQFEKAIQTCQTAIELMEDEEELEELKTRIQSYRESQPYIESLEEPAPPEDSEEAVDSSSPE
;
A
#
# COMPACT_ATOMS: atom_id res chain seq x y z
N MET A 1 5.98 13.12 14.81
CA MET A 1 6.65 13.39 13.52
C MET A 1 7.32 12.16 12.90
N LEU A 2 7.41 11.03 13.62
CA LEU A 2 7.96 9.76 13.10
C LEU A 2 6.93 8.65 12.86
N GLN A 3 5.72 8.75 13.41
CA GLN A 3 4.61 7.87 13.04
C GLN A 3 4.29 7.94 11.54
N THR A 4 4.59 9.07 10.87
CA THR A 4 4.54 9.24 9.42
C THR A 4 5.70 8.55 8.69
N ARG A 5 6.86 8.34 9.31
CA ARG A 5 7.98 7.57 8.72
C ARG A 5 7.76 6.07 8.84
N GLU A 6 7.25 5.58 9.97
CA GLU A 6 6.94 4.15 10.14
C GLU A 6 5.61 3.73 9.50
N LEU A 7 4.53 4.54 9.54
CA LEU A 7 3.34 4.23 8.73
C LEU A 7 3.66 4.30 7.23
N LEU A 8 4.52 5.22 6.76
CA LEU A 8 4.94 5.21 5.35
C LEU A 8 5.75 3.96 5.01
N MET A 9 6.71 3.54 5.84
CA MET A 9 7.47 2.32 5.58
C MET A 9 6.61 1.05 5.60
N ILE A 10 5.58 0.97 6.46
CA ILE A 10 4.64 -0.16 6.50
C ILE A 10 3.67 -0.13 5.30
N VAL A 11 3.31 1.05 4.80
CA VAL A 11 2.52 1.22 3.55
C VAL A 11 3.34 0.87 2.30
N LEU A 12 4.66 1.12 2.31
CA LEU A 12 5.55 0.89 1.17
C LEU A 12 5.91 -0.60 0.97
N ILE A 13 6.01 -1.39 2.03
CA ILE A 13 6.37 -2.83 1.93
C ILE A 13 5.24 -3.69 1.34
N LYS A 14 3.98 -3.23 1.32
CA LYS A 14 2.85 -3.96 0.67
C LYS A 14 2.72 -3.72 -0.84
N LEU A 15 3.49 -2.80 -1.43
CA LEU A 15 3.40 -2.43 -2.86
C LEU A 15 4.25 -3.30 -3.81
N ILE A 16 4.83 -4.41 -3.32
CA ILE A 16 5.76 -5.26 -4.10
C ILE A 16 5.07 -6.44 -4.84
N LEU A 17 3.76 -6.66 -4.66
CA LEU A 17 2.99 -7.49 -5.61
C LEU A 17 2.35 -6.60 -6.68
N PRO A 18 2.35 -6.98 -7.98
CA PRO A 18 1.64 -6.23 -9.00
C PRO A 18 0.15 -6.16 -8.65
N ALA A 19 -0.27 -5.00 -8.16
CA ALA A 19 -1.67 -4.67 -7.94
C ALA A 19 -2.34 -4.45 -9.31
N ILE A 20 -2.90 -5.52 -9.88
CA ILE A 20 -4.02 -5.37 -10.80
C ILE A 20 -5.27 -5.27 -9.90
N LEU A 21 -5.55 -4.06 -9.42
CA LEU A 21 -6.81 -3.71 -8.77
C LEU A 21 -7.50 -2.63 -9.57
N ALA A 22 -8.56 -3.03 -10.28
CA ALA A 22 -9.57 -2.11 -10.79
C ALA A 22 -10.92 -2.52 -10.20
N SER A 23 -11.44 -1.60 -9.40
CA SER A 23 -12.81 -1.35 -8.95
C SER A 23 -13.94 -2.20 -9.55
N THR A 24 -14.84 -2.65 -8.69
CA THR A 24 -16.19 -2.08 -8.58
C THR A 24 -16.98 -2.78 -7.47
N GLY A 25 -17.50 -1.99 -6.54
CA GLY A 25 -18.55 -2.43 -5.64
C GLY A 25 -19.87 -2.60 -6.41
N PHE A 26 -20.50 -3.77 -6.24
CA PHE A 26 -21.95 -3.91 -6.24
C PHE A 26 -22.34 -5.09 -5.34
N LEU A 27 -22.68 -4.78 -4.08
CA LEU A 27 -23.61 -5.60 -3.31
C LEU A 27 -25.03 -5.21 -3.73
N THR A 28 -25.50 -5.74 -4.85
CA THR A 28 -26.93 -5.97 -5.05
C THR A 28 -27.15 -7.25 -5.87
N SER A 29 -27.77 -8.22 -5.22
CA SER A 29 -28.32 -9.47 -5.75
C SER A 29 -27.35 -10.39 -6.51
N MET A 30 -26.66 -11.26 -5.75
CA MET A 30 -26.42 -12.60 -6.26
C MET A 30 -27.77 -13.21 -6.71
N PRO A 31 -27.91 -13.76 -7.93
CA PRO A 31 -28.69 -14.96 -8.05
C PRO A 31 -27.82 -16.06 -7.41
N ILE A 32 -28.01 -16.30 -6.10
CA ILE A 32 -27.68 -17.60 -5.52
C ILE A 32 -28.67 -18.56 -6.17
N LEU A 33 -28.35 -19.00 -7.39
CA LEU A 33 -28.76 -20.32 -7.83
C LEU A 33 -27.79 -21.25 -7.15
N ALA A 34 -28.29 -21.95 -6.13
CA ALA A 34 -27.67 -23.15 -5.61
C ALA A 34 -27.38 -24.06 -6.82
N ASP A 35 -26.12 -24.13 -7.23
CA ASP A 35 -25.63 -24.99 -8.30
C ASP A 35 -24.65 -25.98 -7.67
N ASP A 36 -24.97 -27.27 -7.78
CA ASP A 36 -24.29 -28.35 -7.07
C ASP A 36 -22.81 -28.41 -7.48
N GLY A 37 -21.89 -28.09 -6.55
CA GLY A 37 -20.45 -28.32 -6.70
C GLY A 37 -19.53 -27.10 -6.65
N VAL A 38 -20.04 -25.90 -6.34
CA VAL A 38 -19.17 -24.77 -5.95
C VAL A 38 -18.74 -24.92 -4.49
N VAL A 39 -17.44 -24.89 -4.24
CA VAL A 39 -16.84 -24.96 -2.90
C VAL A 39 -16.05 -23.69 -2.64
N ALA A 40 -16.27 -23.07 -1.47
CA ALA A 40 -15.47 -21.95 -1.02
C ALA A 40 -14.06 -22.42 -0.63
N VAL A 41 -13.05 -21.62 -0.96
CA VAL A 41 -11.64 -21.86 -0.67
C VAL A 41 -11.17 -20.74 0.26
N ASP A 42 -10.88 -21.09 1.51
CA ASP A 42 -10.48 -20.17 2.57
C ASP A 42 -9.39 -20.83 3.47
N PRO A 43 -8.15 -20.32 3.51
CA PRO A 43 -7.68 -19.14 2.78
C PRO A 43 -7.67 -19.36 1.26
N PRO A 44 -7.65 -18.29 0.44
CA PRO A 44 -7.53 -18.40 -1.01
C PRO A 44 -6.31 -19.22 -1.44
N GLU A 45 -6.46 -20.06 -2.46
CA GLU A 45 -5.35 -20.85 -3.01
C GLU A 45 -4.62 -20.06 -4.12
N PRO A 46 -3.31 -19.79 -3.99
CA PRO A 46 -2.54 -19.06 -4.99
C PRO A 46 -2.07 -19.94 -6.15
N PHE A 47 -2.15 -19.42 -7.37
CA PHE A 47 -1.70 -20.05 -8.61
C PHE A 47 -0.89 -19.08 -9.47
N ILE A 48 -0.07 -19.62 -10.38
CA ILE A 48 0.56 -18.90 -11.47
C ILE A 48 -0.14 -19.29 -12.77
N VAL A 49 -0.60 -18.31 -13.53
CA VAL A 49 -1.10 -18.52 -14.89
C VAL A 49 0.08 -18.85 -15.81
N HIS A 50 0.10 -20.04 -16.40
CA HIS A 50 1.19 -20.45 -17.30
C HIS A 50 0.78 -20.48 -18.78
N ALA A 51 -0.50 -20.22 -19.09
CA ALA A 51 -0.95 -20.10 -20.47
C ALA A 51 -0.76 -18.66 -20.99
N GLU A 52 -0.32 -18.51 -22.24
CA GLU A 52 -0.11 -17.20 -22.90
C GLU A 52 -1.35 -16.27 -22.86
N SER A 53 -2.55 -16.83 -22.80
CA SER A 53 -3.82 -16.09 -22.70
C SER A 53 -4.92 -16.96 -22.11
N ALA A 54 -4.87 -17.17 -20.79
CA ALA A 54 -5.87 -17.96 -20.09
C ALA A 54 -7.25 -17.30 -20.17
N ALA A 55 -8.28 -18.03 -20.62
CA ALA A 55 -9.62 -17.48 -20.76
C ALA A 55 -10.31 -17.28 -19.41
N VAL A 56 -10.87 -16.09 -19.18
CA VAL A 56 -11.74 -15.79 -18.04
C VAL A 56 -13.18 -16.00 -18.47
N MET A 57 -13.88 -16.86 -17.74
CA MET A 57 -15.23 -17.31 -18.10
C MET A 57 -16.28 -16.85 -17.09
N HIS A 58 -17.43 -16.40 -17.59
CA HIS A 58 -18.69 -16.26 -16.85
C HIS A 58 -19.70 -17.25 -17.43
N GLY A 59 -19.99 -18.32 -16.68
CA GLY A 59 -20.78 -19.42 -17.24
C GLY A 59 -20.08 -20.04 -18.45
N SER A 60 -20.72 -19.96 -19.62
CA SER A 60 -20.17 -20.45 -20.90
C SER A 60 -19.51 -19.36 -21.75
N GLU A 61 -19.55 -18.10 -21.32
CA GLU A 61 -19.05 -16.97 -22.10
C GLU A 61 -17.64 -16.58 -21.65
N ARG A 62 -16.75 -16.36 -22.62
CA ARG A 62 -15.43 -15.77 -22.36
C ARG A 62 -15.61 -14.27 -22.24
N VAL A 63 -15.32 -13.73 -21.06
CA VAL A 63 -15.46 -12.31 -20.74
C VAL A 63 -14.14 -11.56 -20.81
N ASN A 64 -13.02 -12.25 -20.57
CA ASN A 64 -11.70 -11.63 -20.59
C ASN A 64 -10.58 -12.69 -20.78
N THR A 65 -9.33 -12.25 -20.65
CA THR A 65 -8.13 -13.10 -20.51
C THR A 65 -7.26 -12.65 -19.35
N VAL A 66 -6.51 -13.59 -18.79
CA VAL A 66 -5.40 -13.32 -17.89
C VAL A 66 -4.09 -13.61 -18.60
N ALA A 67 -3.11 -12.73 -18.40
CA ALA A 67 -1.79 -12.84 -18.99
C ALA A 67 -0.96 -13.95 -18.32
N LEU A 68 -0.03 -14.51 -19.09
CA LEU A 68 1.00 -15.40 -18.58
C LEU A 68 1.77 -14.76 -17.42
N GLY A 69 2.09 -15.56 -16.40
CA GLY A 69 2.79 -15.11 -15.20
C GLY A 69 1.92 -14.44 -14.15
N THR A 70 0.65 -14.13 -14.43
CA THR A 70 -0.23 -13.49 -13.43
C THR A 70 -0.42 -14.40 -12.21
N LEU A 71 -0.21 -13.84 -11.02
CA LEU A 71 -0.61 -14.48 -9.76
C LEU A 71 -2.13 -14.45 -9.63
N PHE A 72 -2.72 -15.61 -9.38
CA PHE A 72 -4.14 -15.85 -9.39
C PHE A 72 -4.58 -16.48 -8.07
N ASP A 73 -5.34 -15.75 -7.26
CA ASP A 73 -5.88 -16.28 -6.00
C ASP A 73 -7.29 -16.84 -6.19
N ALA A 74 -7.41 -18.16 -6.01
CA ALA A 74 -8.68 -18.86 -6.09
C ALA A 74 -9.44 -18.77 -4.76
N THR A 75 -10.61 -18.15 -4.81
CA THR A 75 -11.53 -18.03 -3.65
C THR A 75 -12.70 -19.00 -3.72
N LEU A 76 -13.02 -19.51 -4.92
CA LEU A 76 -14.00 -20.57 -5.13
C LEU A 76 -13.45 -21.60 -6.11
N GLN A 77 -13.91 -22.83 -5.98
CA GLN A 77 -13.64 -23.89 -6.95
C GLN A 77 -14.94 -24.56 -7.40
N ARG A 78 -14.96 -25.00 -8.67
CA ARG A 78 -16.04 -25.81 -9.25
C ARG A 78 -15.44 -26.79 -10.26
N GLY A 79 -15.19 -28.01 -9.81
CA GLY A 79 -14.47 -29.00 -10.62
C GLY A 79 -13.10 -28.46 -11.09
N PRO A 80 -12.79 -28.46 -12.40
CA PRO A 80 -11.53 -27.95 -12.94
C PRO A 80 -11.50 -26.41 -13.09
N TRP A 81 -12.46 -25.69 -12.51
CA TRP A 81 -12.50 -24.23 -12.57
C TRP A 81 -12.14 -23.63 -11.22
N ARG A 82 -11.38 -22.53 -11.27
CA ARG A 82 -11.05 -21.70 -10.12
C ARG A 82 -11.56 -20.29 -10.37
N TYR A 83 -12.15 -19.68 -9.35
CA TYR A 83 -12.67 -18.32 -9.42
C TYR A 83 -11.81 -17.38 -8.61
N SER A 84 -11.41 -16.27 -9.21
CA SER A 84 -10.77 -15.16 -8.50
C SER A 84 -11.70 -13.96 -8.44
N LYS A 85 -11.81 -13.38 -7.24
CA LYS A 85 -12.54 -12.12 -7.04
C LYS A 85 -11.87 -10.95 -7.77
N ALA A 86 -10.53 -10.94 -7.82
CA ALA A 86 -9.74 -9.84 -8.38
C ALA A 86 -10.02 -9.62 -9.87
N ILE A 87 -10.08 -10.71 -10.65
CA ILE A 87 -10.45 -10.65 -12.07
C ILE A 87 -11.96 -10.85 -12.29
N ASN A 88 -12.71 -11.03 -11.20
CA ASN A 88 -14.12 -11.39 -11.17
C ASN A 88 -14.45 -12.46 -12.21
N GLY A 89 -13.89 -13.67 -12.11
CA GLY A 89 -14.16 -14.69 -13.14
C GLY A 89 -13.48 -16.04 -12.93
N TRP A 90 -13.88 -17.01 -13.77
CA TRP A 90 -13.40 -18.40 -13.69
C TRP A 90 -12.28 -18.67 -14.69
N VAL A 91 -11.20 -19.29 -14.23
CA VAL A 91 -10.09 -19.79 -15.05
C VAL A 91 -9.99 -21.31 -14.90
N HIS A 92 -9.66 -21.99 -15.99
CA HIS A 92 -9.55 -23.45 -16.00
C HIS A 92 -8.20 -23.88 -15.42
N THR A 93 -8.16 -24.90 -14.56
CA THR A 93 -6.94 -25.36 -13.85
C THR A 93 -5.82 -25.81 -14.78
N ARG A 94 -6.14 -26.25 -16.00
CA ARG A 94 -5.13 -26.55 -17.04
C ARG A 94 -4.21 -25.36 -17.38
N ASP A 95 -4.71 -24.14 -17.19
CA ASP A 95 -4.00 -22.88 -17.51
C ASP A 95 -3.31 -22.32 -16.25
N LEU A 96 -3.37 -23.05 -15.13
CA LEU A 96 -2.85 -22.65 -13.81
C LEU A 96 -1.85 -23.69 -13.29
N VAL A 97 -0.83 -23.21 -12.59
CA VAL A 97 0.07 -24.04 -11.77
C VAL A 97 -0.11 -23.59 -10.32
N PRO A 98 -0.43 -24.47 -9.35
CA PRO A 98 -0.46 -24.08 -7.94
C PRO A 98 0.87 -23.47 -7.54
N LEU A 99 0.86 -22.37 -6.80
CA LEU A 99 2.10 -21.73 -6.35
C LEU A 99 2.92 -22.70 -5.49
N GLU A 100 2.25 -23.51 -4.68
CA GLU A 100 2.85 -24.66 -4.01
C GLU A 100 3.34 -25.68 -5.04
N GLY A 101 4.66 -25.85 -5.14
CA GLY A 101 5.28 -26.75 -6.11
C GLY A 101 5.60 -26.12 -7.46
N ALA A 102 5.19 -24.87 -7.73
CA ALA A 102 5.48 -24.16 -8.99
C ALA A 102 6.98 -24.12 -9.31
N VAL A 103 7.83 -23.86 -8.31
CA VAL A 103 9.29 -23.86 -8.49
C VAL A 103 9.80 -25.21 -8.99
N ALA A 104 9.30 -26.31 -8.43
CA ALA A 104 9.73 -27.66 -8.82
C ALA A 104 9.24 -28.02 -10.23
N GLU A 105 7.97 -27.70 -10.54
CA GLU A 105 7.37 -27.87 -11.87
C GLU A 105 8.17 -27.11 -12.94
N PHE A 106 8.40 -25.81 -12.76
CA PHE A 106 9.15 -25.01 -13.73
C PHE A 106 10.63 -25.39 -13.79
N THR A 107 11.22 -25.89 -12.70
CA THR A 107 12.56 -26.48 -12.74
C THR A 107 12.59 -27.72 -13.65
N SER A 108 11.61 -28.62 -13.53
CA SER A 108 11.50 -29.77 -14.44
C SER A 108 11.36 -29.33 -15.90
N ARG A 109 10.55 -28.29 -16.18
CA ARG A 109 10.43 -27.74 -17.55
C ARG A 109 11.75 -27.20 -18.08
N ILE A 110 12.53 -26.50 -17.25
CA ILE A 110 13.84 -25.97 -17.62
C ILE A 110 14.83 -27.12 -17.89
N GLU A 111 14.83 -28.17 -17.07
CA GLU A 111 15.68 -29.36 -17.25
C GLU A 111 15.35 -30.11 -18.55
N GLU A 112 14.07 -30.20 -18.92
CA GLU A 112 13.63 -30.79 -20.19
C GLU A 112 14.01 -29.91 -21.39
N LYS A 113 13.72 -28.61 -21.31
CA LYS A 113 14.04 -27.62 -22.33
C LYS A 113 14.09 -26.21 -21.73
N PRO A 114 15.29 -25.61 -21.62
CA PRO A 114 15.44 -24.22 -21.21
C PRO A 114 14.73 -23.28 -22.19
N THR A 115 13.83 -22.43 -21.69
CA THR A 115 13.15 -21.39 -22.47
C THR A 115 12.98 -20.15 -21.62
N ALA A 116 12.93 -18.97 -22.25
CA ALA A 116 12.72 -17.72 -21.53
C ALA A 116 11.44 -17.76 -20.68
N GLU A 117 10.35 -18.30 -21.24
CA GLU A 117 9.07 -18.48 -20.54
C GLU A 117 9.21 -19.31 -19.26
N SER A 118 9.89 -20.47 -19.31
CA SER A 118 10.05 -21.32 -18.13
C SER A 118 10.86 -20.62 -17.02
N TYR A 119 11.90 -19.87 -17.38
CA TYR A 119 12.67 -19.07 -16.44
C TYR A 119 11.84 -17.92 -15.87
N HIS A 120 11.12 -17.17 -16.70
CA HIS A 120 10.26 -16.09 -16.25
C HIS A 120 9.19 -16.59 -15.27
N LEU A 121 8.49 -17.68 -15.60
CA LEU A 121 7.49 -18.29 -14.73
C LEU A 121 8.07 -18.78 -13.38
N ARG A 122 9.29 -19.34 -13.40
CA ARG A 122 9.98 -19.73 -12.15
C ARG A 122 10.46 -18.51 -11.36
N GLY A 123 10.90 -17.46 -12.03
CA GLY A 123 11.23 -16.17 -11.43
C GLY A 123 10.04 -15.59 -10.67
N ILE A 124 8.85 -15.60 -11.27
CA ILE A 124 7.59 -15.18 -10.62
C ILE A 124 7.28 -16.07 -9.40
N ALA A 125 7.49 -17.38 -9.50
CA ALA A 125 7.31 -18.29 -8.36
C ALA A 125 8.28 -17.96 -7.21
N TYR A 126 9.53 -17.59 -7.51
CA TYR A 126 10.49 -17.12 -6.50
C TYR A 126 10.09 -15.76 -5.91
N MET A 127 9.59 -14.82 -6.73
CA MET A 127 9.07 -13.53 -6.23
C MET A 127 7.94 -13.72 -5.24
N ALA A 128 6.99 -14.60 -5.56
CA ALA A 128 5.86 -14.90 -4.67
C ALA A 128 6.29 -15.60 -3.36
N GLY A 129 7.46 -16.24 -3.35
CA GLY A 129 8.11 -16.78 -2.16
C GLY A 129 9.15 -15.85 -1.53
N GLU A 130 9.24 -14.60 -1.98
CA GLU A 130 10.21 -13.58 -1.55
C GLU A 130 11.69 -13.99 -1.68
N ASP A 131 12.01 -14.99 -2.51
CA ASP A 131 13.38 -15.38 -2.85
C ASP A 131 13.90 -14.46 -3.97
N TRP A 132 14.04 -13.18 -3.65
CA TRP A 132 14.36 -12.11 -4.61
C TRP A 132 15.65 -12.37 -5.39
N GLY A 133 16.65 -12.99 -4.75
CA GLY A 133 17.92 -13.32 -5.37
C GLY A 133 17.76 -14.35 -6.50
N ARG A 134 16.98 -15.40 -6.28
CA ARG A 134 16.69 -16.37 -7.34
C ARG A 134 15.72 -15.84 -8.38
N ALA A 135 14.77 -15.01 -7.98
CA ALA A 135 13.88 -14.33 -8.90
C ALA A 135 14.68 -13.49 -9.92
N VAL A 136 15.59 -12.62 -9.45
CA VAL A 136 16.45 -11.82 -10.34
C VAL A 136 17.24 -12.70 -11.29
N ASN A 137 17.91 -13.74 -10.80
CA ASN A 137 18.71 -14.63 -11.66
C ASN A 137 17.88 -15.29 -12.77
N ASP A 138 16.68 -15.77 -12.45
CA ASP A 138 15.81 -16.41 -13.45
C ASP A 138 15.25 -15.38 -14.45
N LEU A 139 14.90 -14.18 -14.00
CA LEU A 139 14.41 -13.12 -14.88
C LEU A 139 15.52 -12.58 -15.80
N GLU A 140 16.75 -12.48 -15.31
CA GLU A 140 17.93 -12.15 -16.14
C GLU A 140 18.22 -13.25 -17.17
N GLU A 141 18.10 -14.53 -16.80
CA GLU A 141 18.25 -15.63 -17.77
C GLU A 141 17.13 -15.63 -18.83
N ALA A 142 15.88 -15.31 -18.44
CA ALA A 142 14.80 -15.13 -19.41
C ALA A 142 15.09 -13.98 -20.39
N TYR A 143 15.67 -12.89 -19.90
CA TYR A 143 16.11 -11.77 -20.72
C TYR A 143 17.24 -12.17 -21.69
N ASP A 144 18.26 -12.89 -21.20
CA ASP A 144 19.39 -13.38 -22.00
C ASP A 144 18.95 -14.38 -23.09
N LEU A 145 17.88 -15.14 -22.83
CA LEU A 145 17.23 -16.01 -23.81
C LEU A 145 16.34 -15.25 -24.82
N GLY A 146 16.28 -13.91 -24.72
CA GLY A 146 15.70 -13.02 -25.72
C GLY A 146 14.31 -12.49 -25.39
N GLU A 147 13.75 -12.77 -24.21
CA GLU A 147 12.52 -12.12 -23.78
C GLU A 147 12.80 -10.65 -23.41
N SER A 148 11.99 -9.73 -23.91
CA SER A 148 12.09 -8.28 -23.63
C SER A 148 10.71 -7.67 -23.39
N SER A 149 9.82 -8.46 -22.79
CA SER A 149 8.45 -8.04 -22.50
C SER A 149 8.44 -6.98 -21.40
N ALA A 150 7.45 -6.07 -21.42
CA ALA A 150 7.27 -5.11 -20.33
C ALA A 150 7.08 -5.82 -18.98
N SER A 151 6.36 -6.95 -18.98
CA SER A 151 6.16 -7.79 -17.79
C SER A 151 7.47 -8.31 -17.20
N LEU A 152 8.42 -8.74 -18.05
CA LEU A 152 9.72 -9.21 -17.58
C LEU A 152 10.49 -8.11 -16.86
N HIS A 153 10.60 -6.94 -17.48
CA HIS A 153 11.30 -5.80 -16.90
C HIS A 153 10.61 -5.27 -15.64
N LEU A 154 9.28 -5.28 -15.59
CA LEU A 154 8.51 -4.96 -14.38
C LEU A 154 8.83 -5.94 -13.24
N ASN A 155 8.76 -7.25 -13.52
CA ASN A 155 9.05 -8.29 -12.53
C ASN A 155 10.51 -8.23 -12.04
N LEU A 156 11.45 -7.94 -12.96
CA LEU A 156 12.86 -7.74 -12.63
C LEU A 156 13.04 -6.51 -11.74
N GLY A 157 12.40 -5.39 -12.08
CA GLY A 157 12.41 -4.16 -11.27
C GLY A 157 11.88 -4.39 -9.86
N HIS A 158 10.73 -5.06 -9.70
CA HIS A 158 10.20 -5.42 -8.38
C HIS A 158 11.13 -6.35 -7.59
N SER A 159 11.73 -7.35 -8.25
CA SER A 159 12.69 -8.25 -7.60
C SER A 159 13.96 -7.52 -7.15
N LEU A 160 14.41 -6.52 -7.92
CA LEU A 160 15.54 -5.66 -7.56
C LEU A 160 15.23 -4.75 -6.37
N ILE A 161 13.99 -4.24 -6.25
CA ILE A 161 13.53 -3.54 -5.05
C ILE A 161 13.61 -4.47 -3.83
N GLY A 162 13.16 -5.72 -3.94
CA GLY A 162 13.28 -6.72 -2.87
C GLY A 162 14.72 -7.00 -2.42
N LEU A 163 15.71 -6.75 -3.29
CA LEU A 163 17.15 -6.81 -2.95
C LEU A 163 17.74 -5.48 -2.46
N GLY A 164 16.95 -4.41 -2.35
CA GLY A 164 17.42 -3.06 -2.03
C GLY A 164 18.18 -2.37 -3.16
N LEU A 165 18.12 -2.88 -4.40
CA LEU A 165 18.83 -2.36 -5.57
C LEU A 165 17.96 -1.34 -6.34
N GLN A 166 17.51 -0.31 -5.64
CA GLN A 166 16.54 0.69 -6.12
C GLN A 166 16.96 1.38 -7.44
N GLU A 167 18.22 1.76 -7.60
CA GLU A 167 18.72 2.39 -8.83
C GLU A 167 18.62 1.46 -10.06
N LYS A 168 18.83 0.16 -9.87
CA LYS A 168 18.66 -0.82 -10.96
C LYS A 168 17.18 -0.98 -11.30
N ALA A 169 16.32 -1.05 -10.28
CA ALA A 169 14.87 -1.13 -10.50
C ALA A 169 14.34 0.10 -11.27
N LEU A 170 14.82 1.30 -10.92
CA LEU A 170 14.48 2.54 -11.60
C LEU A 170 14.86 2.51 -13.08
N ALA A 171 16.02 1.93 -13.41
CA ALA A 171 16.47 1.75 -14.79
C ALA A 171 15.56 0.79 -15.57
N GLU A 172 15.12 -0.31 -14.96
CA GLU A 172 14.19 -1.27 -15.58
C GLU A 172 12.85 -0.62 -15.91
N PHE A 173 12.21 0.04 -14.94
CA PHE A 173 10.93 0.73 -15.19
C PHE A 173 11.06 1.84 -16.22
N SER A 174 12.15 2.59 -16.19
CA SER A 174 12.42 3.64 -17.17
C SER A 174 12.67 3.09 -18.58
N SER A 175 13.26 1.90 -18.69
CA SER A 175 13.43 1.20 -19.97
C SER A 175 12.09 0.80 -20.58
N VAL A 176 11.17 0.27 -19.76
CA VAL A 176 9.78 -0.02 -20.19
C VAL A 176 9.12 1.24 -20.72
N LEU A 177 9.17 2.33 -19.95
CA LEU A 177 8.51 3.60 -20.30
C LEU A 177 9.15 4.33 -21.48
N LYS A 178 10.40 4.02 -21.82
CA LYS A 178 11.03 4.49 -23.05
C LYS A 178 10.40 3.86 -24.30
N SER A 179 10.01 2.59 -24.21
CA SER A 179 9.42 1.83 -25.31
C SER A 179 7.89 1.94 -25.35
N TYR A 180 7.27 2.02 -24.16
CA TYR A 180 5.84 2.08 -23.94
C TYR A 180 5.52 3.23 -22.96
N PRO A 181 5.50 4.49 -23.43
CA PRO A 181 5.37 5.67 -22.55
C PRO A 181 4.06 5.76 -21.77
N ASP A 182 3.04 5.04 -22.20
CA ASP A 182 1.71 5.00 -21.59
C ASP A 182 1.46 3.69 -20.81
N GLU A 183 2.51 2.89 -20.54
CA GLU A 183 2.40 1.66 -19.75
C GLU A 183 2.10 1.99 -18.28
N VAL A 184 0.82 1.87 -17.90
CA VAL A 184 0.31 2.30 -16.59
C VAL A 184 0.99 1.59 -15.44
N VAL A 185 1.23 0.27 -15.56
CA VAL A 185 1.86 -0.50 -14.47
C VAL A 185 3.29 -0.01 -14.22
N ALA A 186 4.03 0.32 -15.28
CA ALA A 186 5.39 0.86 -15.16
C ALA A 186 5.41 2.30 -14.61
N LEU A 187 4.43 3.14 -14.96
CA LEU A 187 4.29 4.47 -14.37
C LEU A 187 3.98 4.40 -12.88
N LEU A 188 3.07 3.53 -12.45
CA LEU A 188 2.75 3.32 -11.04
C LEU A 188 3.96 2.78 -10.27
N ALA A 189 4.61 1.74 -10.78
CA ALA A 189 5.78 1.14 -10.15
C ALA A 189 6.93 2.15 -9.99
N ARG A 190 7.20 2.96 -11.03
CA ARG A 190 8.22 4.00 -10.97
C ARG A 190 7.83 5.16 -10.08
N GLY A 191 6.55 5.57 -10.09
CA GLY A 191 6.02 6.60 -9.19
C GLY A 191 6.18 6.21 -7.72
N ASN A 192 5.85 4.97 -7.37
CA ASN A 192 6.05 4.42 -6.03
C ASN A 192 7.54 4.38 -5.65
N LEU A 193 8.41 3.93 -6.55
CA LEU A 193 9.86 3.95 -6.31
C LEU A 193 10.41 5.37 -6.15
N PHE A 194 9.85 6.36 -6.84
CA PHE A 194 10.21 7.76 -6.62
C PHE A 194 9.76 8.29 -5.27
N LEU A 195 8.65 7.78 -4.69
CA LEU A 195 8.30 8.08 -3.29
C LEU A 195 9.37 7.54 -2.34
N ASP A 196 9.80 6.28 -2.53
CA ASP A 196 10.84 5.64 -1.72
C ASP A 196 12.18 6.39 -1.77
N LEU A 197 12.50 6.93 -2.95
CA LEU A 197 13.72 7.71 -3.20
C LEU A 197 13.57 9.20 -2.84
N GLU A 198 12.47 9.58 -2.18
CA GLU A 198 12.13 10.96 -1.81
C GLU A 198 12.10 11.95 -3.00
N ASN A 199 11.94 11.45 -4.23
CA ASN A 199 11.80 12.26 -5.44
C ASN A 199 10.32 12.53 -5.76
N PHE A 200 9.67 13.25 -4.84
CA PHE A 200 8.22 13.49 -4.88
C PHE A 200 7.76 14.18 -6.18
N SER A 201 8.54 15.11 -6.72
CA SER A 201 8.23 15.80 -7.98
C SER A 201 8.26 14.87 -9.20
N ALA A 202 9.08 13.80 -9.19
CA ALA A 202 9.04 12.77 -10.22
C ALA A 202 7.87 11.81 -10.02
N ALA A 203 7.58 11.42 -8.77
CA ALA A 203 6.43 10.60 -8.44
C ALA A 203 5.11 11.25 -8.89
N ILE A 204 4.90 12.53 -8.57
CA ILE A 204 3.70 13.29 -8.97
C ILE A 204 3.52 13.27 -10.50
N ARG A 205 4.58 13.47 -11.28
CA ARG A 205 4.50 13.47 -12.75
C ARG A 205 4.06 12.11 -13.30
N ASP A 206 4.57 11.02 -12.76
CA ASP A 206 4.18 9.67 -13.18
C ASP A 206 2.72 9.37 -12.77
N PHE A 207 2.30 9.73 -11.56
CA PHE A 207 0.91 9.58 -11.12
C PHE A 207 -0.07 10.44 -11.92
N GLU A 208 0.27 11.69 -12.23
CA GLU A 208 -0.54 12.55 -13.10
C GLU A 208 -0.67 11.98 -14.51
N LYS A 209 0.40 11.37 -15.02
CA LYS A 209 0.34 10.66 -16.30
C LYS A 209 -0.63 9.48 -16.23
N VAL A 210 -0.61 8.68 -15.16
CA VAL A 210 -1.59 7.60 -14.95
C VAL A 210 -3.01 8.14 -14.88
N ILE A 211 -3.26 9.19 -14.08
CA ILE A 211 -4.58 9.83 -13.96
C ILE A 211 -5.09 10.32 -15.33
N SER A 212 -4.20 10.86 -16.18
CA SER A 212 -4.57 11.30 -17.53
C SER A 212 -4.94 10.15 -18.49
N LEU A 213 -4.39 8.95 -18.25
CA LEU A 213 -4.68 7.74 -19.03
C LEU A 213 -5.90 7.00 -18.47
N GLN A 214 -6.11 7.08 -17.15
CA GLN A 214 -7.13 6.37 -16.40
C GLN A 214 -7.70 7.28 -15.31
N GLU A 215 -8.75 8.04 -15.66
CA GLU A 215 -9.38 9.03 -14.77
C GLU A 215 -9.96 8.45 -13.47
N ASN A 216 -10.15 7.13 -13.39
CA ASN A 216 -10.67 6.43 -12.20
C ASN A 216 -9.61 5.53 -11.54
N ASN A 217 -8.31 5.81 -11.71
CA ASN A 217 -7.26 5.04 -11.05
C ASN A 217 -7.03 5.56 -9.61
N ALA A 218 -7.62 4.86 -8.63
CA ALA A 218 -7.56 5.26 -7.22
C ALA A 218 -6.12 5.24 -6.66
N GLU A 219 -5.29 4.29 -7.09
CA GLU A 219 -3.90 4.15 -6.66
C GLU A 219 -3.06 5.37 -7.07
N ALA A 220 -3.19 5.84 -8.31
CA ALA A 220 -2.47 7.02 -8.80
C ALA A 220 -2.88 8.30 -8.06
N TYR A 221 -4.18 8.47 -7.78
CA TYR A 221 -4.64 9.59 -6.95
C TYR A 221 -4.09 9.53 -5.53
N ASN A 222 -4.07 8.35 -4.90
CA ASN A 222 -3.50 8.19 -3.57
C ASN A 222 -1.99 8.43 -3.57
N GLY A 223 -1.24 7.85 -4.51
CA GLY A 223 0.20 8.08 -4.66
C GLY A 223 0.55 9.55 -4.87
N LYS A 224 -0.23 10.26 -5.70
CA LYS A 224 -0.10 11.72 -5.84
C LYS A 224 -0.36 12.45 -4.52
N GLY A 225 -1.42 12.09 -3.80
CA GLY A 225 -1.74 12.69 -2.49
C GLY A 225 -0.63 12.45 -1.46
N VAL A 226 -0.06 11.25 -1.42
CA VAL A 226 1.08 10.93 -0.54
C VAL A 226 2.29 11.81 -0.88
N ALA A 227 2.66 11.90 -2.16
CA ALA A 227 3.77 12.76 -2.60
C ALA A 227 3.58 14.23 -2.18
N LEU A 228 2.37 14.76 -2.34
CA LEU A 228 2.01 16.13 -1.96
C LEU A 228 2.06 16.33 -0.43
N SER A 229 1.54 15.38 0.34
CA SER A 229 1.61 15.41 1.81
C SER A 229 3.06 15.41 2.30
N LEU A 230 3.95 14.65 1.68
CA LEU A 230 5.39 14.64 2.02
C LEU A 230 6.10 15.95 1.66
N GLN A 231 5.55 16.70 0.71
CA GLN A 231 5.96 18.08 0.41
C GLN A 231 5.23 19.12 1.28
N ASN A 232 4.46 18.71 2.30
CA ASN A 232 3.61 19.56 3.13
C ASN A 232 2.54 20.35 2.35
N GLN A 233 2.21 19.94 1.12
CA GLN A 233 1.17 20.52 0.28
C GLN A 233 -0.19 19.88 0.60
N TYR A 234 -0.66 20.10 1.82
CA TYR A 234 -1.79 19.36 2.38
C TYR A 234 -3.14 19.66 1.70
N ASP A 235 -3.38 20.89 1.25
CA ASP A 235 -4.63 21.25 0.53
C ASP A 235 -4.74 20.51 -0.82
N GLU A 236 -3.63 20.46 -1.58
CA GLU A 236 -3.54 19.71 -2.82
C GLU A 236 -3.61 18.20 -2.57
N ALA A 237 -3.00 17.72 -1.48
CA ALA A 237 -3.08 16.32 -1.07
C ALA A 237 -4.51 15.90 -0.77
N VAL A 238 -5.27 16.71 -0.01
CA VAL A 238 -6.71 16.48 0.25
C VAL A 238 -7.48 16.37 -1.06
N THR A 239 -7.17 17.20 -2.06
CA THR A 239 -7.80 17.13 -3.39
C THR A 239 -7.46 15.83 -4.11
N ALA A 240 -6.21 15.38 -4.06
CA ALA A 240 -5.80 14.12 -4.66
C ALA A 240 -6.46 12.92 -3.96
N PHE A 241 -6.48 12.87 -2.62
CA PHE A 241 -7.15 11.80 -1.87
C PHE A 241 -8.67 11.80 -2.09
N ASN A 242 -9.31 12.96 -2.26
CA ASN A 242 -10.71 13.04 -2.69
C ASN A 242 -10.92 12.32 -4.02
N GLY A 243 -9.99 12.46 -4.97
CA GLY A 243 -10.00 11.71 -6.23
C GLY A 243 -9.91 10.21 -6.02
N ALA A 244 -9.00 9.76 -5.14
CA ALA A 244 -8.84 8.34 -4.81
C ALA A 244 -10.10 7.73 -4.20
N ILE A 245 -10.72 8.42 -3.23
CA ILE A 245 -11.95 7.98 -2.56
C ILE A 245 -13.16 8.04 -3.50
N THR A 246 -13.17 8.95 -4.47
CA THR A 246 -14.21 8.99 -5.51
C THR A 246 -14.08 7.80 -6.46
N ALA A 247 -12.86 7.44 -6.83
CA ALA A 247 -12.56 6.30 -7.69
C ALA A 247 -12.82 4.95 -6.99
N ASP A 248 -12.47 4.84 -5.71
CA ASP A 248 -12.80 3.72 -4.84
C ASP A 248 -13.19 4.18 -3.42
N PRO A 249 -14.49 4.19 -3.09
CA PRO A 249 -14.98 4.59 -1.77
C PRO A 249 -14.58 3.66 -0.61
N HIS A 250 -14.02 2.49 -0.88
CA HIS A 250 -13.55 1.54 0.13
C HIS A 250 -12.02 1.50 0.23
N PHE A 251 -11.32 2.43 -0.42
CA PHE A 251 -9.86 2.51 -0.36
C PHE A 251 -9.41 3.08 0.99
N LEU A 252 -9.22 2.18 1.96
CA LEU A 252 -8.99 2.51 3.36
C LEU A 252 -7.76 3.43 3.56
N GLU A 253 -6.67 3.14 2.85
CA GLU A 253 -5.44 3.91 2.90
C GLU A 253 -5.66 5.37 2.45
N ALA A 254 -6.41 5.59 1.37
CA ALA A 254 -6.72 6.94 0.90
C ALA A 254 -7.61 7.72 1.89
N ILE A 255 -8.53 7.04 2.56
CA ILE A 255 -9.38 7.64 3.61
C ILE A 255 -8.53 8.09 4.80
N LEU A 256 -7.64 7.22 5.29
CA LEU A 256 -6.75 7.55 6.41
C LEU A 256 -5.77 8.66 6.05
N ASN A 257 -5.18 8.61 4.85
CA ASN A 257 -4.29 9.65 4.36
C ASN A 257 -4.99 11.00 4.22
N ARG A 258 -6.25 11.01 3.77
CA ARG A 258 -7.05 12.25 3.72
C ARG A 258 -7.34 12.77 5.13
N ALA A 259 -7.70 11.90 6.08
CA ALA A 259 -7.91 12.29 7.47
C ALA A 259 -6.67 12.96 8.07
N TYR A 260 -5.48 12.40 7.80
CA TYR A 260 -4.21 12.99 8.19
C TYR A 260 -4.00 14.38 7.56
N ALA A 261 -4.15 14.50 6.25
CA ALA A 261 -3.98 15.79 5.56
C ALA A 261 -4.99 16.85 6.03
N LEU A 262 -6.25 16.46 6.27
CA LEU A 262 -7.30 17.32 6.84
C LEU A 262 -6.94 17.80 8.26
N LYS A 263 -6.33 16.93 9.08
CA LYS A 263 -5.82 17.30 10.41
C LYS A 263 -4.71 18.36 10.29
N SER A 264 -3.80 18.20 9.33
CA SER A 264 -2.72 19.16 9.08
C SER A 264 -3.23 20.53 8.64
N VAL A 265 -4.32 20.60 7.87
CA VAL A 265 -5.01 21.86 7.53
C VAL A 265 -6.09 22.28 8.52
N GLN A 266 -6.11 21.69 9.72
CA GLN A 266 -7.01 22.02 10.84
C GLN A 266 -8.51 21.83 10.55
N GLN A 267 -8.86 21.02 9.55
CA GLN A 267 -10.23 20.62 9.24
C GLN A 267 -10.62 19.38 10.07
N PHE A 268 -10.58 19.52 11.40
CA PHE A 268 -10.77 18.41 12.34
C PHE A 268 -12.15 17.74 12.23
N ASP A 269 -13.22 18.48 11.91
CA ASP A 269 -14.55 17.90 11.74
C ASP A 269 -14.63 16.96 10.53
N LEU A 270 -13.87 17.26 9.47
CA LEU A 270 -13.78 16.41 8.28
C LEU A 270 -12.83 15.23 8.54
N ALA A 271 -11.70 15.45 9.22
CA ALA A 271 -10.80 14.36 9.62
C ALA A 271 -11.51 13.31 10.49
N GLN A 272 -12.34 13.76 11.46
CA GLN A 272 -13.15 12.84 12.28
C GLN A 272 -14.12 12.01 11.42
N LYS A 273 -14.82 12.63 10.45
CA LYS A 273 -15.73 11.90 9.55
C LYS A 273 -14.99 10.84 8.73
N ASP A 274 -13.75 11.12 8.32
CA ASP A 274 -12.92 10.18 7.58
C ASP A 274 -12.49 9.00 8.44
N TYR A 275 -12.09 9.23 9.69
CA TYR A 275 -11.83 8.12 10.62
C TYR A 275 -13.08 7.28 10.91
N GLU A 276 -14.25 7.90 11.06
CA GLU A 276 -15.53 7.19 11.21
C GLU A 276 -15.88 6.37 9.96
N LEU A 277 -15.59 6.91 8.77
CA LEU A 277 -15.74 6.19 7.51
C LEU A 277 -14.76 5.02 7.40
N ALA A 278 -13.50 5.21 7.75
CA ALA A 278 -12.48 4.15 7.76
C ALA A 278 -12.92 2.97 8.65
N LEU A 279 -13.46 3.24 9.83
CA LEU A 279 -14.01 2.20 10.73
C LEU A 279 -15.33 1.59 10.24
N THR A 280 -16.02 2.21 9.28
CA THR A 280 -17.18 1.61 8.60
C THR A 280 -16.72 0.67 7.48
N VAL A 281 -15.62 1.00 6.79
CA VAL A 281 -15.00 0.17 5.75
C VAL A 281 -14.35 -1.07 6.37
N ASP A 282 -13.53 -0.87 7.41
CA ASP A 282 -12.92 -1.93 8.19
C ASP A 282 -12.94 -1.59 9.68
N GLN A 283 -13.89 -2.19 10.38
CA GLN A 283 -14.08 -1.98 11.82
C GLN A 283 -12.89 -2.46 12.65
N GLU A 284 -12.17 -3.47 12.19
CA GLU A 284 -11.07 -4.11 12.93
C GLU A 284 -9.69 -3.59 12.49
N SER A 285 -9.63 -2.59 11.60
CA SER A 285 -8.39 -1.96 11.15
C SER A 285 -7.62 -1.37 12.33
N PRO A 286 -6.44 -1.93 12.69
CA PRO A 286 -5.68 -1.43 13.83
C PRO A 286 -5.16 -0.02 13.59
N ALA A 287 -4.75 0.29 12.35
CA ALA A 287 -4.31 1.63 11.94
C ALA A 287 -5.42 2.67 12.08
N ALA A 288 -6.62 2.40 11.54
CA ALA A 288 -7.74 3.33 11.65
C ALA A 288 -8.15 3.58 13.11
N GLN A 289 -8.18 2.53 13.92
CA GLN A 289 -8.46 2.63 15.36
C GLN A 289 -7.39 3.46 16.08
N ASN A 290 -6.11 3.22 15.80
CA ASN A 290 -4.99 3.92 16.40
C ASN A 290 -4.98 5.41 16.04
N ASP A 291 -5.05 5.74 14.74
CA ASP A 291 -4.96 7.12 14.27
C ASP A 291 -6.15 7.96 14.75
N PHE A 292 -7.34 7.37 14.79
CA PHE A 292 -8.50 8.04 15.36
C PHE A 292 -8.37 8.22 16.88
N ALA A 293 -7.85 7.21 17.59
CA ALA A 293 -7.59 7.34 19.02
C ALA A 293 -6.58 8.46 19.31
N TRP A 294 -5.52 8.56 18.51
CA TRP A 294 -4.54 9.63 18.60
C TRP A 294 -5.21 10.99 18.45
N MET A 295 -5.97 11.21 17.37
CA MET A 295 -6.70 12.45 17.15
C MET A 295 -7.62 12.79 18.34
N LEU A 296 -8.42 11.84 18.81
CA LEU A 296 -9.35 12.07 19.93
C LEU A 296 -8.65 12.31 21.27
N ALA A 297 -7.38 11.92 21.43
CA ALA A 297 -6.60 12.17 22.64
C ALA A 297 -5.86 13.52 22.57
N THR A 298 -5.23 13.81 21.44
CA THR A 298 -4.17 14.84 21.34
C THR A 298 -4.58 16.07 20.53
N CYS A 299 -5.74 16.06 19.86
CA CYS A 299 -6.17 17.15 18.97
C CYS A 299 -6.00 18.53 19.64
N PRO A 300 -5.40 19.53 18.94
CA PRO A 300 -5.23 20.90 19.47
C PRO A 300 -6.56 21.53 19.89
N ASP A 301 -7.61 21.29 19.11
CA ASP A 301 -8.96 21.76 19.42
C ASP A 301 -9.63 20.86 20.45
N SER A 302 -9.95 21.47 21.60
CA SER A 302 -10.60 20.82 22.73
C SER A 302 -11.99 20.24 22.42
N GLU A 303 -12.68 20.75 21.39
CA GLU A 303 -13.99 20.23 20.99
C GLU A 303 -13.91 18.77 20.54
N PHE A 304 -12.82 18.39 19.88
CA PHE A 304 -12.59 17.06 19.31
C PHE A 304 -11.89 16.10 20.27
N ARG A 305 -11.37 16.58 21.41
CA ARG A 305 -10.79 15.70 22.44
C ARG A 305 -11.86 14.87 23.16
N LYS A 306 -11.88 13.56 22.93
CA LYS A 306 -12.83 12.58 23.51
C LYS A 306 -12.05 11.43 24.19
N PRO A 307 -11.47 11.66 25.38
CA PRO A 307 -10.48 10.75 25.97
C PRO A 307 -11.01 9.34 26.23
N LYS A 308 -12.27 9.18 26.66
CA LYS A 308 -12.87 7.85 26.87
C LYS A 308 -12.97 7.04 25.58
N ARG A 309 -13.37 7.69 24.49
CA ARG A 309 -13.46 7.05 23.18
C ARG A 309 -12.06 6.75 22.62
N ALA A 310 -11.10 7.64 22.84
CA ALA A 310 -9.71 7.40 22.50
C ALA A 310 -9.15 6.15 23.20
N ILE A 311 -9.42 5.97 24.50
CA ILE A 311 -9.00 4.78 25.25
C ILE A 311 -9.63 3.49 24.68
N GLU A 312 -10.93 3.51 24.35
CA GLU A 312 -11.60 2.35 23.75
C GLU A 312 -10.94 1.90 22.44
N LEU A 313 -10.70 2.86 21.54
CA LEU A 313 -10.09 2.63 20.24
C LEU A 313 -8.63 2.19 20.37
N ALA A 314 -7.82 2.89 21.19
CA ALA A 314 -6.42 2.54 21.41
C ALA A 314 -6.27 1.14 22.03
N LEU A 315 -7.12 0.77 23.00
CA LEU A 315 -7.14 -0.59 23.55
C LEU A 315 -7.49 -1.64 22.49
N SER A 316 -8.36 -1.30 21.55
CA SER A 316 -8.70 -2.19 20.43
C SER A 316 -7.52 -2.39 19.50
N ALA A 317 -6.89 -1.30 19.06
CA ALA A 317 -5.73 -1.33 18.18
C ALA A 317 -4.57 -2.14 18.78
N ASN A 318 -4.29 -1.92 20.07
CA ASN A 318 -3.24 -2.63 20.79
C ASN A 318 -3.49 -4.14 20.96
N ARG A 319 -4.76 -4.57 21.04
CA ARG A 319 -5.07 -6.01 21.09
C ARG A 319 -4.70 -6.70 19.78
N SER A 320 -4.89 -6.02 18.65
CA SER A 320 -4.55 -6.55 17.32
C SER A 320 -3.05 -6.73 17.11
N THR A 321 -2.22 -5.94 17.80
CA THR A 321 -0.75 -6.07 17.79
C THR A 321 -0.21 -6.89 18.96
N GLU A 322 -1.07 -7.50 19.77
CA GLU A 322 -0.72 -8.17 21.04
C GLU A 322 0.16 -7.30 21.97
N TYR A 323 -0.02 -5.97 21.92
CA TYR A 323 0.80 -5.00 22.66
C TYR A 323 2.30 -5.12 22.34
N ARG A 324 2.65 -5.30 21.06
CA ARG A 324 4.05 -5.37 20.58
C ARG A 324 4.48 -4.18 19.72
N ASP A 325 3.56 -3.28 19.43
CA ASP A 325 3.82 -2.08 18.64
C ASP A 325 3.99 -0.86 19.58
N PRO A 326 5.19 -0.28 19.70
CA PRO A 326 5.43 0.84 20.59
C PRO A 326 4.61 2.09 20.29
N GLY A 327 4.36 2.40 19.01
CA GLY A 327 3.57 3.57 18.59
C GLY A 327 2.10 3.44 19.01
N PHE A 328 1.56 2.22 18.96
CA PHE A 328 0.20 1.93 19.41
C PHE A 328 0.09 2.03 20.94
N ILE A 329 1.10 1.55 21.65
CA ILE A 329 1.17 1.64 23.12
C ILE A 329 1.29 3.10 23.55
N ASP A 330 2.09 3.89 22.84
CA ASP A 330 2.26 5.32 23.07
C ASP A 330 0.95 6.11 22.85
N THR A 331 0.19 5.75 21.80
CA THR A 331 -1.17 6.29 21.58
C THR A 331 -2.12 5.97 22.73
N LEU A 332 -2.07 4.74 23.27
CA LEU A 332 -2.84 4.36 24.45
C LEU A 332 -2.42 5.16 25.69
N ALA A 333 -1.12 5.43 25.85
CA ALA A 333 -0.63 6.27 26.94
C ALA A 333 -1.13 7.72 26.81
N ALA A 334 -1.12 8.30 25.61
CA ALA A 334 -1.70 9.61 25.33
C ALA A 334 -3.19 9.66 25.66
N ALA A 335 -3.95 8.62 25.29
CA ALA A 335 -5.37 8.51 25.62
C ALA A 335 -5.62 8.44 27.15
N TYR A 336 -4.79 7.70 27.91
CA TYR A 336 -4.87 7.70 29.37
C TYR A 336 -4.55 9.05 29.99
N ALA A 337 -3.51 9.74 29.49
CA ALA A 337 -3.15 11.07 29.98
C ALA A 337 -4.26 12.08 29.71
N ALA A 338 -4.89 12.03 28.52
CA ALA A 338 -6.02 12.88 28.17
C ALA A 338 -7.26 12.67 29.06
N ASP A 339 -7.44 11.46 29.62
CA ASP A 339 -8.48 11.16 30.63
C ASP A 339 -8.06 11.53 32.07
N GLY A 340 -6.83 12.00 32.27
CA GLY A 340 -6.27 12.33 33.58
C GLY A 340 -5.68 11.14 34.35
N GLN A 341 -5.54 9.98 33.73
CA GLN A 341 -4.94 8.77 34.32
C GLN A 341 -3.41 8.78 34.17
N PHE A 342 -2.74 9.78 34.74
CA PHE A 342 -1.32 10.05 34.49
C PHE A 342 -0.38 8.93 34.95
N GLU A 343 -0.62 8.30 36.10
CA GLU A 343 0.20 7.17 36.54
C GLU A 343 0.14 6.00 35.56
N LYS A 344 -1.06 5.74 35.01
CA LYS A 344 -1.28 4.68 34.02
C LYS A 344 -0.65 5.04 32.68
N ALA A 345 -0.73 6.31 32.26
CA ALA A 345 -0.07 6.81 31.07
C ALA A 345 1.46 6.63 31.17
N ILE A 346 2.07 7.02 32.30
CA ILE A 346 3.52 6.87 32.53
C ILE A 346 3.93 5.39 32.47
N GLN A 347 3.20 4.50 33.14
CA GLN A 347 3.48 3.05 33.08
C GLN A 347 3.38 2.51 31.65
N THR A 348 2.38 2.98 30.89
CA THR A 348 2.17 2.54 29.50
C THR A 348 3.30 3.04 28.59
N CYS A 349 3.75 4.30 28.71
CA CYS A 349 4.92 4.79 27.98
C CYS A 349 6.20 4.03 28.34
N GLN A 350 6.37 3.62 29.61
CA GLN A 350 7.54 2.81 30.00
C GLN A 350 7.55 1.46 29.29
N THR A 351 6.39 0.82 29.12
CA THR A 351 6.27 -0.41 28.32
C THR A 351 6.59 -0.17 26.84
N ALA A 352 6.17 0.96 26.26
CA ALA A 352 6.56 1.31 24.89
C ALA A 352 8.09 1.45 24.76
N ILE A 353 8.74 2.18 25.67
CA ILE A 353 10.20 2.39 25.67
C ILE A 353 10.98 1.06 25.73
N GLU A 354 10.48 0.06 26.47
CA GLU A 354 11.13 -1.25 26.57
C GLU A 354 11.15 -2.03 25.23
N LEU A 355 10.30 -1.65 24.28
CA LEU A 355 10.15 -2.30 22.98
C LEU A 355 10.82 -1.52 21.82
N MET A 356 11.32 -0.30 22.08
CA MET A 356 11.84 0.58 21.03
C MET A 356 13.34 0.44 20.86
N GLU A 357 13.78 0.52 19.59
CA GLU A 357 15.20 0.53 19.21
C GLU A 357 15.66 1.93 18.76
N ASP A 358 14.76 2.79 18.29
CA ASP A 358 15.07 4.11 17.73
C ASP A 358 15.31 5.18 18.82
N GLU A 359 16.50 5.78 18.82
CA GLU A 359 16.89 6.77 19.84
C GLU A 359 16.08 8.08 19.78
N GLU A 360 15.64 8.52 18.59
CA GLU A 360 14.90 9.78 18.42
C GLU A 360 13.48 9.64 18.98
N GLU A 361 12.80 8.54 18.64
CA GLU A 361 11.46 8.25 19.17
C GLU A 361 11.48 8.05 20.70
N LEU A 362 12.54 7.44 21.23
CA LEU A 362 12.77 7.33 22.66
C LEU A 362 12.81 8.70 23.36
N GLU A 363 13.39 9.73 22.74
CA GLU A 363 13.43 11.08 23.31
C GLU A 363 12.06 11.78 23.28
N GLU A 364 11.26 11.56 22.23
CA GLU A 364 9.87 12.06 22.18
C GLU A 364 9.04 11.46 23.33
N LEU A 365 9.12 10.14 23.57
CA LEU A 365 8.40 9.50 24.67
C LEU A 365 8.90 9.95 26.05
N LYS A 366 10.21 10.11 26.24
CA LYS A 366 10.77 10.64 27.50
C LYS A 366 10.25 12.04 27.80
N THR A 367 10.18 12.89 26.78
CA THR A 367 9.59 14.24 26.89
C THR A 367 8.12 14.16 27.30
N ARG A 368 7.38 13.23 26.72
CA ARG A 368 5.97 13.01 27.05
C ARG A 368 5.75 12.50 28.47
N ILE A 369 6.57 11.57 28.95
CA ILE A 369 6.57 11.11 30.34
C ILE A 369 6.78 12.28 31.30
N GLN A 370 7.66 13.23 30.97
CA GLN A 370 7.90 14.40 31.81
C GLN A 370 6.64 15.28 31.91
N SER A 371 5.95 15.53 30.78
CA SER A 371 4.66 16.22 30.77
C SER A 371 3.61 15.51 31.65
N TYR A 372 3.54 14.19 31.58
CA TYR A 372 2.59 13.40 32.37
C TYR A 372 2.88 13.46 33.88
N ARG A 373 4.16 13.51 34.29
CA ARG A 373 4.55 13.72 35.71
C ARG A 373 4.07 15.07 36.24
N GLU A 374 3.94 16.05 35.36
CA GLU A 374 3.42 17.39 35.65
C GLU A 374 1.90 17.47 35.52
N SER A 375 1.22 16.33 35.34
CA SER A 375 -0.23 16.24 35.12
C SER A 375 -0.70 17.04 33.89
N GLN A 376 0.13 17.11 32.86
CA GLN A 376 -0.17 17.77 31.58
C GLN A 376 -0.32 16.70 30.49
N PRO A 377 -1.52 16.53 29.88
CA PRO A 377 -1.67 15.65 28.74
C PRO A 377 -0.93 16.22 27.53
N TYR A 378 -0.47 15.33 26.65
CA TYR A 378 0.17 15.74 25.41
C TYR A 378 -0.90 16.27 24.45
N ILE A 379 -0.66 17.45 23.90
CA ILE A 379 -1.47 18.07 22.86
C ILE A 379 -0.56 18.23 21.65
N GLU A 380 -1.00 17.71 20.50
CA GLU A 380 -0.26 17.79 19.25
C GLU A 380 -0.03 19.27 18.88
N SER A 381 1.18 19.60 18.46
CA SER A 381 1.48 20.94 17.93
C SER A 381 1.06 21.01 16.47
N LEU A 382 0.43 22.10 16.08
CA LEU A 382 0.23 22.41 14.67
C LEU A 382 1.59 22.73 14.05
N GLU A 383 2.04 21.94 13.07
CA GLU A 383 3.18 22.34 12.24
C GLU A 383 2.76 23.57 11.43
N GLU A 384 3.53 24.66 11.54
CA GLU A 384 3.35 25.77 10.63
C GLU A 384 3.80 25.33 9.23
N PRO A 385 3.01 25.56 8.17
CA PRO A 385 3.42 25.19 6.83
C PRO A 385 4.75 25.88 6.52
N ALA A 386 5.70 25.11 6.00
CA ALA A 386 6.99 25.65 5.57
C ALA A 386 6.73 26.82 4.60
N PRO A 387 7.45 27.96 4.75
CA PRO A 387 7.32 29.04 3.79
C PRO A 387 7.63 28.49 2.38
N PRO A 388 6.90 28.93 1.34
CA PRO A 388 7.13 28.44 -0.01
C PRO A 388 8.60 28.65 -0.36
N GLU A 389 9.27 27.60 -0.82
CA GLU A 389 10.62 27.73 -1.38
C GLU A 389 10.54 28.71 -2.54
N ASP A 390 11.14 29.89 -2.37
CA ASP A 390 11.31 30.85 -3.44
C ASP A 390 12.00 30.11 -4.59
N SER A 391 11.25 29.87 -5.67
CA SER A 391 11.75 29.27 -6.89
C SER A 391 13.02 29.99 -7.27
N GLU A 392 14.15 29.29 -7.24
CA GLU A 392 15.46 29.81 -7.64
C GLU A 392 15.26 30.63 -8.92
N GLU A 393 15.59 31.92 -8.81
CA GLU A 393 15.61 32.85 -9.92
C GLU A 393 16.32 32.15 -11.08
N ALA A 394 15.56 31.86 -12.13
CA ALA A 394 16.13 31.50 -13.42
C ALA A 394 17.10 32.63 -13.78
N VAL A 395 18.39 32.36 -13.60
CA VAL A 395 19.46 33.24 -14.06
C VAL A 395 19.35 33.26 -15.58
N ASP A 396 18.63 34.28 -16.05
CA ASP A 396 18.51 34.68 -17.43
C ASP A 396 19.92 34.98 -17.96
N SER A 397 20.54 33.97 -18.57
CA SER A 397 21.76 34.12 -19.34
C SER A 397 21.40 34.68 -20.72
N SER A 398 20.90 35.90 -20.75
CA SER A 398 20.80 36.70 -21.97
C SER A 398 21.26 38.13 -21.73
N SER A 399 22.49 38.45 -22.14
CA SER A 399 22.77 39.52 -23.13
C SER A 399 24.25 39.92 -23.21
N PRO A 400 24.68 40.49 -24.36
CA PRO A 400 26.03 40.42 -24.89
C PRO A 400 26.84 41.71 -24.69
N GLU A 401 28.17 41.61 -24.78
CA GLU A 401 29.07 42.62 -25.36
C GLU A 401 30.45 42.03 -25.67
#